data_AF-A0A1G1CKL9-F1
#
_entry.id   AF-A0A1G1CKL9-F1
#
_cell.length_a   1.000
_cell.length_b   1.000
_cell.length_c   1.000
_cell.angle_alpha   90.00
_cell.angle_beta   90.00
_cell.angle_gamma   90.00
#
_symmetry.space_group_name_H-M   'P 1'
#
loop_
_entity.id
_entity.type
_entity.pdbx_description
1 polymer ?
#
loop_
_entity_poly.entity_id
_entity_poly.type
_entity_poly.pdbx_seq_one_letter_code
_entity_poly.pdbx_strand_id
1 'polypeptide(L)'
;MFVNVEGLIQTLIEEGYKEEGAGQLAGALAKLEGPFSRALTQLILDGDIDPKLIPTLSSNGVTFEQLTEEKNMNPWAALATLDWLERDPDEALASLQRGSDFVIGS
;
A
#
# COMPACT_ATOMS: atom_id res chain seq x y z
N MET A 1 -8.11 16.21 -2.01
CA MET A 1 -9.23 15.27 -2.26
C MET A 1 -9.28 14.36 -1.05
N PHE A 2 -10.41 14.24 -0.37
CA PHE A 2 -10.53 13.27 0.73
C PHE A 2 -10.90 11.93 0.10
N VAL A 3 -10.04 10.93 0.29
CA VAL A 3 -10.31 9.58 -0.19
C VAL A 3 -11.37 8.97 0.73
N ASN A 4 -12.52 8.58 0.19
CA ASN A 4 -13.58 7.92 0.94
C ASN A 4 -13.21 6.45 1.19
N VAL A 5 -13.26 6.00 2.45
CA VAL A 5 -12.98 4.61 2.85
C VAL A 5 -13.90 3.63 2.13
N GLU A 6 -15.20 3.93 2.01
CA GLU A 6 -16.14 3.02 1.32
C GLU A 6 -15.80 2.88 -0.17
N GLY A 7 -15.39 3.97 -0.81
CA GLY A 7 -14.95 3.96 -2.19
C GLY A 7 -13.67 3.12 -2.38
N LEU A 8 -12.70 3.27 -1.47
CA LEU A 8 -11.49 2.45 -1.48
C LEU A 8 -11.79 0.96 -1.30
N ILE A 9 -12.71 0.59 -0.41
CA ILE A 9 -13.08 -0.81 -0.21
C ILE A 9 -13.61 -1.39 -1.53
N GLN A 10 -14.50 -0.68 -2.21
CA GLN A 10 -15.04 -1.12 -3.49
C GLN A 10 -13.94 -1.26 -4.56
N THR A 11 -13.06 -0.27 -4.69
CA THR A 11 -11.91 -0.33 -5.61
C THR A 11 -11.01 -1.52 -5.31
N LEU A 12 -10.68 -1.78 -4.05
CA LEU A 12 -9.83 -2.92 -3.67
C LEU A 12 -10.52 -4.26 -3.95
N ILE A 13 -11.83 -4.37 -3.76
CA ILE A 13 -12.57 -5.58 -4.13
C ILE A 13 -12.52 -5.82 -5.65
N GLU A 14 -12.64 -4.77 -6.46
CA GLU A 14 -12.51 -4.84 -7.92
C GLU A 14 -11.10 -5.25 -8.36
N GLU A 15 -10.08 -4.84 -7.61
CA GLU A 15 -8.68 -5.26 -7.75
C GLU A 15 -8.41 -6.69 -7.25
N GLY A 16 -9.43 -7.39 -6.74
CA GLY A 16 -9.38 -8.80 -6.37
C GLY A 16 -9.14 -9.09 -4.89
N TYR A 17 -9.20 -8.09 -4.02
CA TYR A 17 -9.12 -8.30 -2.57
C TYR A 17 -10.41 -8.89 -2.01
N LYS A 18 -10.29 -9.77 -1.00
CA LYS A 18 -11.45 -10.19 -0.20
C LYS A 18 -11.95 -9.00 0.62
N GLU A 19 -13.27 -8.90 0.78
CA GLU A 19 -13.95 -7.79 1.45
C GLU A 19 -13.35 -7.42 2.82
N GLU A 20 -13.07 -8.42 3.66
CA GLU A 20 -12.43 -8.19 4.97
C GLU A 20 -11.03 -7.57 4.85
N GLY A 21 -10.20 -8.09 3.93
CA GLY A 21 -8.86 -7.58 3.66
C GLY A 21 -8.89 -6.19 3.00
N ALA A 22 -9.85 -5.95 2.12
CA ALA A 22 -10.10 -4.64 1.51
C ALA A 22 -10.46 -3.60 2.58
N GLY A 23 -11.28 -3.95 3.56
CA GLY A 23 -11.62 -3.09 4.69
C GLY A 23 -10.41 -2.65 5.51
N GLN A 24 -9.54 -3.59 5.88
CA GLN A 24 -8.32 -3.29 6.63
C GLN A 24 -7.36 -2.41 5.83
N LEU A 25 -7.13 -2.75 4.57
CA LEU A 25 -6.22 -2.01 3.70
C LEU A 25 -6.75 -0.61 3.39
N ALA A 26 -8.04 -0.46 3.08
CA ALA A 26 -8.67 0.85 2.87
C ALA A 26 -8.54 1.76 4.11
N GLY A 27 -8.69 1.19 5.31
CA GLY A 27 -8.50 1.93 6.56
C GLY A 27 -7.07 2.41 6.79
N ALA A 28 -6.06 1.66 6.31
CA ALA A 28 -4.67 2.09 6.32
C ALA A 28 -4.40 3.16 5.26
N LEU A 29 -4.86 2.93 4.02
CA LEU A 29 -4.68 3.84 2.88
C LEU A 29 -5.33 5.21 3.11
N ALA A 30 -6.49 5.26 3.76
CA ALA A 30 -7.18 6.52 4.07
C ALA A 30 -6.43 7.42 5.06
N LYS A 31 -5.42 6.89 5.75
CA LYS A 31 -4.60 7.62 6.73
C LYS A 31 -3.24 8.06 6.18
N LEU A 32 -2.94 7.72 4.92
CA LEU A 32 -1.68 8.11 4.30
C LEU A 32 -1.54 9.64 4.28
N GLU A 33 -0.33 10.10 4.55
CA GLU A 33 0.02 11.52 4.50
C GLU A 33 1.16 11.77 3.50
N GLY A 34 1.49 13.05 3.28
CA GLY A 34 2.65 13.46 2.50
C GLY A 34 2.73 12.83 1.10
N PRO A 35 3.90 12.32 0.68
CA PRO A 35 4.09 11.76 -0.66
C PRO A 35 3.26 10.50 -0.90
N PHE A 36 2.94 9.71 0.13
CA PHE A 36 2.14 8.49 0.01
C PHE A 36 0.68 8.81 -0.34
N SER A 37 0.10 9.84 0.26
CA SER A 37 -1.26 10.29 -0.07
C SER A 37 -1.39 10.77 -1.53
N ARG A 38 -0.34 11.40 -2.05
CA ARG A 38 -0.28 11.85 -3.45
C ARG A 38 -0.18 10.66 -4.41
N ALA A 39 0.67 9.68 -4.07
CA ALA A 39 0.78 8.45 -4.84
C ALA A 39 -0.53 7.65 -4.84
N LEU A 40 -1.21 7.54 -3.69
CA LEU A 40 -2.53 6.93 -3.59
C LEU A 40 -3.56 7.64 -4.47
N THR A 41 -3.56 8.97 -4.48
CA THR A 41 -4.50 9.74 -5.30
C THR A 41 -4.29 9.47 -6.79
N GLN A 42 -3.04 9.39 -7.26
CA GLN A 42 -2.74 9.01 -8.64
C GLN A 42 -3.16 7.58 -8.94
N LEU A 43 -2.82 6.63 -8.06
CA LEU A 43 -3.19 5.23 -8.24
C LEU A 43 -4.71 5.06 -8.39
N ILE A 44 -5.52 5.81 -7.62
CA ILE A 44 -6.99 5.79 -7.75
C ILE A 44 -7.46 6.40 -9.08
N LEU A 45 -6.87 7.50 -9.52
CA LEU A 45 -7.35 8.25 -10.69
C LEU A 45 -6.86 7.66 -12.02
N ASP A 46 -5.60 7.25 -12.05
CA ASP A 46 -4.87 6.87 -13.25
C ASP A 46 -4.65 5.35 -13.33
N GLY A 47 -4.87 4.61 -12.23
CA GLY A 47 -4.58 3.18 -12.12
C GLY A 47 -3.09 2.86 -11.97
N ASP A 48 -2.23 3.87 -11.91
CA ASP A 48 -0.78 3.74 -11.83
C ASP A 48 -0.15 4.90 -11.04
N ILE A 49 1.11 4.75 -10.63
CA ILE A 49 1.88 5.78 -9.91
C ILE A 49 2.84 6.45 -10.89
N ASP A 50 2.90 7.79 -10.87
CA ASP A 50 3.87 8.54 -11.69
C ASP A 50 5.30 8.03 -11.42
N PRO A 51 6.03 7.56 -12.44
CA PRO A 51 7.41 7.08 -12.29
C PRO A 51 8.35 8.12 -11.65
N LYS A 52 8.03 9.42 -11.74
CA LYS A 52 8.80 10.48 -11.08
C LYS A 52 8.58 10.54 -9.57
N LEU A 53 7.47 10.02 -9.07
CA LEU A 53 7.20 9.92 -7.64
C LEU A 53 7.84 8.68 -7.03
N ILE A 54 7.98 7.58 -7.77
CA ILE A 54 8.50 6.30 -7.27
C ILE A 54 9.82 6.46 -6.46
N PRO A 55 10.84 7.22 -6.91
CA PRO A 55 12.09 7.40 -6.14
C PRO A 55 11.91 8.12 -4.80
N THR A 56 10.80 8.83 -4.62
CA THR A 56 10.45 9.53 -3.38
C THR A 56 9.61 8.67 -2.43
N LEU A 57 9.13 7.51 -2.88
CA LEU A 57 8.35 6.56 -2.09
C LEU A 57 9.28 5.57 -1.40
N SER A 58 9.78 5.95 -0.23
CA SER A 58 10.62 5.10 0.61
C SER A 58 10.40 5.39 2.09
N SER A 59 10.62 4.39 2.94
CA SER A 59 10.57 4.51 4.39
C SER A 59 11.53 3.52 5.02
N ASN A 60 12.29 3.94 6.03
CA ASN A 60 13.25 3.10 6.76
C ASN A 60 14.22 2.30 5.87
N GLY A 61 14.66 2.90 4.76
CA GLY A 61 15.58 2.26 3.80
C GLY A 61 14.93 1.23 2.87
N VAL A 62 13.61 1.04 2.94
CA VAL A 62 12.82 0.22 2.02
C VAL A 62 12.15 1.13 1.00
N THR A 63 12.26 0.78 -0.29
CA THR A 63 11.63 1.54 -1.39
C THR A 63 10.36 0.87 -1.89
N PHE A 64 9.51 1.66 -2.55
CA PHE A 64 8.33 1.13 -3.25
C PHE A 64 8.71 0.04 -4.26
N GLU A 65 9.74 0.25 -5.07
CA GLU A 65 10.22 -0.72 -6.07
C GLU A 65 10.63 -2.04 -5.42
N GLN A 66 11.32 -2.02 -4.28
CA GLN A 66 11.67 -3.24 -3.57
C GLN A 66 10.44 -4.04 -3.13
N LEU A 67 9.39 -3.35 -2.67
CA LEU A 67 8.14 -4.00 -2.28
C LEU A 67 7.41 -4.59 -3.48
N THR A 68 7.38 -3.89 -4.62
CA THR A 68 6.66 -4.36 -5.81
C THR A 68 7.43 -5.40 -6.62
N GLU A 69 8.73 -5.21 -6.82
CA GLU A 69 9.55 -6.05 -7.69
C GLU A 69 10.17 -7.24 -6.95
N GLU A 70 10.70 -7.03 -5.74
CA GLU A 70 11.37 -8.09 -4.98
C GLU A 70 10.38 -8.87 -4.10
N LYS A 71 9.38 -8.18 -3.53
CA LYS A 71 8.37 -8.79 -2.64
C LYS A 71 7.05 -9.09 -3.35
N ASN A 72 6.92 -8.78 -4.65
CA ASN A 72 5.72 -9.01 -5.47
C ASN A 72 4.44 -8.42 -4.86
N MET A 73 4.55 -7.33 -4.11
CA MET A 73 3.38 -6.60 -3.63
C MET A 73 2.76 -5.81 -4.78
N ASN A 74 1.43 -5.68 -4.78
CA ASN A 74 0.80 -4.71 -5.67
C ASN A 74 0.97 -3.27 -5.10
N PRO A 75 0.70 -2.24 -5.92
CA PRO A 75 0.88 -0.85 -5.52
C PRO A 75 0.12 -0.45 -4.24
N TRP A 76 -1.09 -0.96 -4.03
CA TRP A 76 -1.91 -0.69 -2.86
C TRP A 76 -1.25 -1.18 -1.57
N ALA A 77 -0.82 -2.45 -1.57
CA ALA A 77 -0.15 -3.04 -0.42
C ALA A 77 1.23 -2.42 -0.17
N ALA A 78 1.97 -2.07 -1.23
CA ALA A 78 3.28 -1.43 -1.11
C ALA A 78 3.17 -0.05 -0.44
N LEU A 79 2.21 0.80 -0.86
CA LEU A 79 1.99 2.11 -0.24
C LEU A 79 1.62 1.99 1.25
N ALA A 80 0.69 1.09 1.59
CA ALA A 80 0.30 0.86 2.97
C ALA A 80 1.47 0.34 3.84
N THR A 81 2.35 -0.47 3.25
CA THR A 81 3.53 -1.01 3.93
C THR A 81 4.58 0.07 4.19
N LEU A 82 4.81 1.00 3.25
CA LEU A 82 5.74 2.12 3.45
C LEU A 82 5.29 3.06 4.57
N ASP A 83 3.98 3.33 4.66
CA ASP A 83 3.41 4.08 5.77
C ASP A 83 3.51 3.31 7.09
N TRP A 84 3.25 2.00 7.08
CA TRP A 84 3.42 1.19 8.28
C TRP A 84 4.87 1.21 8.77
N LEU A 85 5.85 1.13 7.86
CA LEU A 85 7.27 1.29 8.19
C LEU A 85 7.56 2.66 8.85
N GLU A 86 6.90 3.74 8.41
CA GLU A 86 7.09 5.05 9.04
C GLU A 86 6.51 5.11 10.46
N ARG A 87 5.37 4.47 10.70
CA ARG A 87 4.67 4.48 12.00
C ARG A 87 5.22 3.48 13.02
N ASP A 88 5.56 2.28 12.57
CA ASP A 88 6.07 1.17 13.40
C ASP A 88 7.13 0.36 12.63
N PRO A 89 8.37 0.90 12.53
CA PRO A 89 9.41 0.30 11.72
C PRO A 89 9.82 -1.09 12.22
N ASP A 90 9.84 -1.31 13.53
CA ASP A 90 10.29 -2.57 14.12
C ASP A 90 9.34 -3.71 13.76
N GLU A 91 8.03 -3.51 13.91
CA GLU A 91 7.03 -4.53 13.58
C GLU A 91 6.94 -4.77 12.07
N ALA A 92 6.94 -3.70 11.28
CA ALA A 92 6.84 -3.77 9.82
C ALA A 92 8.04 -4.49 9.20
N LEU A 93 9.27 -4.18 9.63
CA LEU A 93 10.48 -4.86 9.16
C LEU A 93 10.49 -6.33 9.57
N ALA A 94 10.10 -6.65 10.80
CA ALA A 94 9.98 -8.04 11.25
C ALA A 94 8.96 -8.81 10.41
N SER A 95 7.83 -8.17 10.05
CA SER A 95 6.83 -8.75 9.15
C SER A 95 7.40 -9.02 7.75
N LEU A 96 8.08 -8.04 7.14
CA LEU A 96 8.71 -8.16 5.82
C LEU A 96 9.82 -9.23 5.75
N GLN A 97 10.52 -9.46 6.86
CA GLN A 97 11.57 -10.47 6.98
C GLN A 97 11.01 -11.89 7.10
N ARG A 98 9.86 -12.08 7.75
CA ARG A 98 9.20 -13.38 7.86
C ARG A 98 8.75 -13.92 6.49
N GLY A 99 8.61 -13.05 5.49
CA GLY A 99 7.99 -13.39 4.21
C GLY A 99 6.48 -13.57 4.39
N SER A 100 5.70 -13.21 3.38
CA SER A 100 4.24 -13.22 3.44
C SER A 100 3.71 -14.65 3.62
N ASP A 101 3.59 -15.12 4.86
CA ASP A 101 2.70 -16.22 5.18
C ASP A 101 1.27 -15.67 5.10
N PHE A 102 0.56 -16.09 4.04
CA PHE A 102 -0.89 -16.00 3.81
C PHE A 102 -1.56 -14.62 3.59
N VAL A 103 -1.84 -14.31 2.31
CA VAL A 103 -3.20 -13.97 1.83
C VAL A 103 -3.44 -14.67 0.48
N ILE A 104 -3.35 -16.01 0.45
CA ILE A 104 -4.06 -16.79 -0.58
C ILE A 104 -5.35 -17.24 0.09
N GLY A 105 -6.36 -16.39 -0.04
CA GLY A 105 -7.72 -16.87 0.06
C GLY A 105 -8.15 -17.34 -1.32
N SER A 106 -7.91 -18.61 -1.61
CA SER A 106 -8.58 -19.37 -2.66
C SER A 106 -10.11 -19.31 -2.56
#